data_AF-A0A358JVR6-F1
#
_entry.id   AF-A0A358JVR6-F1
#
_cell.length_a   1.000
_cell.length_b   1.000
_cell.length_c   1.000
_cell.angle_alpha   90.00
_cell.angle_beta   90.00
_cell.angle_gamma   90.00
#
_symmetry.space_group_name_H-M   'P 1'
#
loop_
_entity.id
_entity.type
_entity.pdbx_description
1 polymer ?
#
loop_
_entity_poly.entity_id
_entity_poly.type
_entity_poly.pdbx_seq_one_letter_code
_entity_poly.pdbx_strand_id
1 'polypeptide(L)'
;MKFLLNLKIFPVKQGICDVKITFNNGNRAFYSNPELDQLLDDARQETDEAARESLYIDAQEIIIGEAPSIFIRHGEYLNAHNDNVHDFKANGFNMLDFSETYIEEE
;
A
#
# COMPACT_ATOMS: atom_id res chain seq x y z
N MET A 1 27.75 11.11 1.52
CA MET A 1 26.82 11.68 0.53
C MET A 1 25.42 11.22 0.92
N LYS A 2 24.75 11.96 1.82
CA LYS A 2 23.38 11.65 2.26
C LYS A 2 22.43 12.12 1.16
N PHE A 3 21.90 11.20 0.37
CA PHE A 3 20.76 11.49 -0.50
C PHE A 3 19.56 11.77 0.41
N LEU A 4 19.29 13.04 0.65
CA LEU A 4 18.06 13.50 1.28
C LEU A 4 16.94 13.32 0.25
N LEU A 5 16.40 12.10 0.17
CA LEU A 5 15.08 11.91 -0.39
C LEU A 5 14.09 12.58 0.58
N ASN A 6 13.71 13.82 0.25
CA ASN A 6 12.47 14.44 0.70
C ASN A 6 11.29 13.66 0.12
N LEU A 7 11.14 12.38 0.51
CA LEU A 7 9.87 11.69 0.42
C LEU A 7 8.98 12.45 1.41
N LYS A 8 8.11 13.32 0.88
CA LYS A 8 6.88 13.66 1.58
C LYS A 8 6.31 12.33 2.05
N ILE A 9 6.25 12.16 3.36
CA ILE A 9 5.62 11.04 4.06
C ILE A 9 4.40 10.66 3.22
N PHE A 10 4.49 9.51 2.53
CA PHE A 10 3.37 9.08 1.70
C PHE A 10 2.16 9.02 2.63
N PRO A 11 1.00 9.57 2.25
CA PRO A 11 -0.17 9.52 3.12
C PRO A 11 -0.36 8.06 3.54
N VAL A 12 -0.33 7.83 4.85
CA VAL A 12 -0.28 6.50 5.52
C VAL A 12 -1.47 5.60 5.13
N LYS A 13 -2.41 6.12 4.34
CA LYS A 13 -3.61 5.45 3.86
C LYS A 13 -3.38 4.33 2.83
N GLN A 14 -2.17 4.15 2.30
CA GLN A 14 -1.92 3.11 1.30
C GLN A 14 -0.97 2.03 1.81
N GLY A 15 -1.58 1.07 2.52
CA GLY A 15 -1.22 -0.34 2.44
C GLY A 15 0.18 -0.69 2.89
N ILE A 16 0.52 -0.37 4.15
CA ILE A 16 1.40 -1.30 4.86
C ILE A 16 0.63 -2.61 4.98
N CYS A 17 1.26 -3.72 4.61
CA CYS A 17 0.71 -5.02 4.98
C CYS A 17 0.76 -5.07 6.51
N ASP A 18 -0.41 -5.07 7.15
CA ASP A 18 -0.60 -5.26 8.61
C ASP A 18 -0.18 -6.66 9.06
N VAL A 19 0.92 -7.20 8.53
CA VAL A 19 1.37 -8.58 8.65
C VAL A 19 2.85 -8.56 9.01
N LYS A 20 3.16 -9.23 10.12
CA LYS A 20 4.53 -9.50 10.59
C LYS A 20 5.41 -9.97 9.44
N ILE A 21 6.55 -9.34 9.19
CA ILE A 21 7.34 -9.53 7.95
C ILE A 21 8.18 -10.80 8.01
N THR A 22 8.76 -11.14 9.16
CA THR A 22 9.74 -12.24 9.30
C THR A 22 9.17 -13.63 8.98
N PHE A 23 7.85 -13.81 9.00
CA PHE A 23 7.17 -15.08 8.68
C PHE A 23 6.03 -14.91 7.67
N ASN A 24 6.11 -13.86 6.84
CA ASN A 24 5.12 -13.59 5.81
C ASN A 24 5.46 -14.34 4.52
N ASN A 25 4.50 -15.11 3.97
CA ASN A 25 4.61 -15.72 2.65
C ASN A 25 4.83 -14.70 1.52
N GLY A 26 4.49 -13.42 1.74
CA GLY A 26 4.73 -12.32 0.80
C GLY A 26 6.14 -11.71 0.87
N ASN A 27 6.97 -12.10 1.83
CA ASN A 27 8.32 -11.54 2.01
C ASN A 27 9.31 -12.11 0.98
N ARG A 28 9.48 -11.41 -0.13
CA ARG A 28 10.44 -11.77 -1.19
C ARG A 28 11.85 -11.22 -0.96
N ALA A 29 12.03 -10.35 0.03
CA ALA A 29 13.32 -9.78 0.39
C ALA A 29 14.10 -10.66 1.38
N PHE A 30 13.46 -11.70 1.94
CA PHE A 30 14.00 -12.50 3.05
C PHE A 30 14.41 -11.64 4.25
N TYR A 31 13.75 -10.49 4.40
CA TYR A 31 14.07 -9.49 5.40
C TYR A 31 13.43 -9.84 6.75
N SER A 32 14.13 -9.60 7.84
CA SER A 32 13.63 -9.83 9.19
C SER A 32 14.11 -8.74 10.13
N ASN A 33 13.19 -8.18 10.91
CA ASN A 33 13.51 -7.20 11.93
C ASN A 33 12.50 -7.34 13.09
N PRO A 34 12.94 -7.74 14.30
CA PRO A 34 12.06 -7.99 15.43
C PRO A 34 11.39 -6.72 15.98
N GLU A 35 12.03 -5.56 15.85
CA GLU A 35 11.48 -4.26 16.27
C GLU A 35 10.34 -3.84 15.33
N LEU A 36 10.55 -3.97 14.02
CA LEU A 36 9.51 -3.74 13.03
C LEU A 36 8.31 -4.67 13.24
N ASP A 37 8.56 -5.95 13.47
CA ASP A 37 7.51 -6.92 13.74
C ASP A 37 6.69 -6.56 14.99
N GLN A 38 7.34 -6.03 16.03
CA GLN A 38 6.66 -5.58 17.25
C GLN A 38 5.77 -4.36 16.99
N LEU A 39 6.30 -3.34 16.29
CA LEU A 39 5.53 -2.15 15.91
C LEU A 39 4.28 -2.49 15.12
N LEU A 40 4.39 -3.43 14.16
CA LEU A 40 3.26 -3.90 13.36
C LEU A 40 2.23 -4.69 14.18
N ASP A 41 2.68 -5.48 15.16
CA ASP A 41 1.79 -6.24 16.04
C ASP A 41 1.08 -5.34 17.06
N ASP A 42 1.73 -4.27 17.54
CA ASP A 42 1.15 -3.26 18.42
C ASP A 42 0.15 -2.36 17.67
N ALA A 43 0.50 -1.91 16.46
CA ALA A 43 -0.39 -1.14 15.59
C ALA A 43 -1.70 -1.89 15.29
N ARG A 44 -1.64 -3.22 15.14
CA ARG A 44 -2.81 -4.06 14.90
C ARG A 44 -3.74 -4.15 16.12
N GLN A 45 -3.18 -4.07 17.33
CA GLN A 45 -3.94 -4.14 18.58
C GLN A 45 -4.47 -2.77 19.02
N GLU A 46 -3.89 -1.70 18.52
CA GLU A 46 -4.28 -0.34 18.86
C GLU A 46 -5.65 0.02 18.27
N THR A 47 -6.48 0.63 19.13
CA THR A 47 -7.85 1.04 18.83
C THR A 47 -7.97 2.52 18.51
N ASP A 48 -7.08 3.35 19.07
CA ASP A 48 -7.01 4.77 18.76
C ASP A 48 -6.35 4.99 17.39
N GLU A 49 -7.04 5.72 16.51
CA GLU A 49 -6.60 5.90 15.13
C GLU A 49 -5.29 6.69 15.03
N ALA A 50 -5.11 7.71 15.88
CA ALA A 50 -3.93 8.55 15.86
C ALA A 50 -2.70 7.82 16.43
N ALA A 51 -2.87 7.06 17.51
CA ALA A 51 -1.83 6.21 18.06
C ALA A 51 -1.41 5.12 17.06
N ARG A 52 -2.38 4.49 16.39
CA ARG A 52 -2.11 3.49 15.35
C ARG A 52 -1.37 4.09 14.15
N GLU A 53 -1.75 5.28 13.71
CA GLU A 53 -1.03 6.00 12.64
C GLU A 53 0.42 6.26 13.02
N SER A 54 0.70 6.70 14.25
CA SER A 54 2.06 6.91 14.74
C SER A 54 2.91 5.64 14.68
N LEU A 55 2.36 4.50 15.12
CA LEU A 55 3.07 3.21 15.09
C LEU A 55 3.42 2.78 13.65
N TYR A 56 2.54 3.05 12.68
CA TYR A 56 2.84 2.79 11.27
C TYR A 56 3.88 3.74 10.69
N ILE A 57 3.92 4.99 11.12
CA ILE A 57 4.97 5.94 10.72
C ILE A 57 6.33 5.42 11.20
N ASP A 58 6.43 5.03 12.48
CA ASP A 58 7.67 4.49 13.05
C ASP A 58 8.13 3.22 12.30
N ALA A 59 7.19 2.33 11.96
CA ALA A 59 7.47 1.14 11.15
C ALA A 59 8.00 1.50 9.73
N GLN A 60 7.44 2.54 9.09
CA GLN A 60 7.92 3.00 7.78
C GLN A 60 9.32 3.60 7.85
N GLU A 61 9.66 4.31 8.93
CA GLU A 61 11.00 4.88 9.11
C GLU A 61 12.08 3.78 9.13
N ILE A 62 11.82 2.65 9.82
CA ILE A 62 12.71 1.48 9.80
C ILE A 62 12.86 0.93 8.38
N ILE A 63 11.74 0.72 7.67
CA ILE A 63 11.74 0.15 6.32
C ILE A 63 12.50 1.06 5.34
N ILE A 64 12.35 2.39 5.45
CA ILE A 64 13.07 3.35 4.61
C ILE A 64 14.57 3.36 4.96
N GLY A 65 14.91 3.31 6.25
CA GLY A 65 16.29 3.33 6.72
C GLY A 65 17.08 2.07 6.33
N GLU A 66 16.45 0.90 6.43
CA GLU A 66 17.09 -0.39 6.14
C GLU A 66 16.94 -0.80 4.66
N ALA A 67 16.03 -0.16 3.93
CA ALA A 67 15.82 -0.32 2.50
C ALA A 67 15.83 -1.80 2.02
N PRO A 68 14.97 -2.67 2.58
CA PRO A 68 14.94 -4.10 2.21
C PRO A 68 14.49 -4.31 0.75
N SER A 69 13.91 -3.29 0.13
CA SER A 69 13.51 -3.26 -1.27
C SER A 69 13.68 -1.86 -1.85
N ILE A 70 13.78 -1.77 -3.18
CA ILE A 70 13.86 -0.50 -3.90
C ILE A 70 12.44 -0.05 -4.27
N PHE A 71 11.96 1.00 -3.61
CA PHE A 71 10.66 1.60 -3.89
C PHE A 71 10.75 2.54 -5.10
N ILE A 72 10.22 2.11 -6.25
CA ILE A 72 10.35 2.85 -7.52
C ILE A 72 9.21 3.84 -7.74
N ARG A 73 7.96 3.38 -7.62
CA ARG A 73 6.76 4.20 -7.84
C ARG A 73 5.53 3.61 -7.17
N HIS A 74 4.55 4.47 -6.86
CA HIS A 74 3.16 4.06 -6.69
C HIS A 74 2.46 4.16 -8.04
N GLY A 75 1.83 3.07 -8.50
CA GLY A 75 1.16 3.05 -9.81
C GLY A 75 -0.22 3.68 -9.72
N GLU A 76 -0.54 4.56 -10.65
CA GLU A 76 -1.92 4.99 -10.87
C GLU A 76 -2.63 4.01 -11.80
N TYR A 77 -3.91 3.79 -11.53
CA TYR A 77 -4.76 2.96 -12.38
C TYR A 77 -5.39 3.84 -13.46
N LEU A 78 -5.05 3.54 -14.71
CA LEU A 78 -5.60 4.20 -15.89
C LEU A 78 -6.41 3.18 -16.67
N ASN A 79 -7.73 3.39 -16.72
CA ASN A 79 -8.65 2.57 -17.50
C ASN A 79 -9.19 3.42 -18.65
N ALA A 80 -9.03 2.93 -19.87
CA ALA A 80 -9.62 3.52 -21.07
C ALA A 80 -10.61 2.54 -21.67
N HIS A 81 -11.79 3.03 -22.05
CA HIS A 81 -12.81 2.26 -22.77
C HIS A 81 -13.35 3.08 -23.94
N ASN A 82 -14.06 2.41 -24.85
CA ASN A 82 -14.73 3.07 -25.97
C ASN A 82 -15.93 3.89 -25.45
N ASP A 83 -16.29 4.95 -26.17
CA ASP A 83 -17.45 5.81 -25.89
C ASP A 83 -18.77 5.03 -25.90
N ASN A 84 -18.85 3.90 -26.62
CA ASN A 84 -20.04 3.04 -26.65
C ASN A 84 -20.13 2.04 -25.48
N VAL A 85 -19.17 2.06 -24.55
CA VAL A 85 -19.18 1.24 -23.33
C VAL A 85 -19.74 2.08 -22.19
N HIS A 86 -20.86 1.62 -21.65
CA HIS A 86 -21.60 2.32 -20.60
C HIS A 86 -21.54 1.58 -19.27
N ASP A 87 -21.68 2.32 -18.17
CA ASP A 87 -21.75 1.81 -16.80
C ASP A 87 -20.58 0.93 -16.34
N PHE A 88 -19.41 1.07 -17.00
CA PHE A 88 -18.16 0.50 -16.53
C PHE A 88 -17.67 1.23 -15.26
N LYS A 89 -17.37 0.46 -14.21
CA LYS A 89 -16.89 0.98 -12.92
C LYS A 89 -15.62 0.28 -12.50
N ALA A 90 -14.67 1.04 -11.96
CA ALA A 90 -13.49 0.51 -11.28
C ALA A 90 -13.44 1.10 -9.87
N ASN A 91 -13.28 0.26 -8.86
CA ASN A 91 -13.19 0.73 -7.48
C ASN A 91 -11.77 1.24 -7.13
N GLY A 92 -11.57 1.71 -5.90
CA GLY A 92 -10.27 2.24 -5.43
C GLY A 92 -9.11 1.23 -5.43
N PHE A 93 -9.38 -0.07 -5.58
CA PHE A 93 -8.39 -1.14 -5.75
C PHE A 93 -8.22 -1.58 -7.21
N ASN A 94 -8.82 -0.84 -8.15
CA ASN A 94 -8.91 -1.18 -9.56
C ASN A 94 -9.51 -2.56 -9.83
N MET A 95 -10.41 -3.01 -8.95
CA MET A 95 -11.25 -4.14 -9.30
C MET A 95 -12.31 -3.63 -10.27
N LEU A 96 -12.30 -4.24 -11.45
CA LEU A 96 -13.20 -3.89 -12.53
C LEU A 96 -14.56 -4.54 -12.26
N ASP A 97 -15.59 -3.72 -12.26
CA ASP A 97 -16.97 -4.13 -12.15
C ASP A 97 -17.62 -4.05 -13.52
N PHE A 98 -17.98 -5.24 -14.03
CA PHE A 98 -18.64 -5.43 -15.31
C PHE A 98 -20.11 -5.83 -15.17
N SER A 99 -20.64 -5.87 -13.94
CA SER A 99 -21.98 -6.42 -13.67
C SER A 99 -23.10 -5.63 -14.34
N GLU A 100 -22.95 -4.31 -14.43
CA GLU A 100 -23.90 -3.39 -15.08
C GLU A 100 -23.40 -2.89 -16.44
N THR A 101 -22.20 -3.29 -16.86
CA THR A 101 -21.60 -2.81 -18.10
C THR A 101 -22.31 -3.37 -19.32
N TYR A 102 -22.61 -2.51 -20.29
CA TYR A 102 -23.13 -2.90 -21.59
C TYR A 102 -22.47 -2.11 -22.73
N ILE A 103 -22.66 -2.61 -23.94
CA ILE A 103 -22.15 -2.02 -25.17
C ILE A 103 -23.34 -1.62 -26.03
N GLU A 104 -23.37 -0.37 -26.48
CA GLU A 104 -24.37 0.10 -27.43
C GLU A 104 -23.91 -0.23 -28.86
N GLU A 105 -24.75 -0.94 -29.63
CA GLU A 105 -24.54 -1.19 -31.05
C GLU A 105 -25.07 0.00 -31.87
N GLU A 106 -24.31 0.45 -32.88
CA GLU A 106 -24.68 1.53 -33.81
C GLU A 106 -25.93 1.21 -34.67
#